data_AF-A0A355UH92-F1
#
_entry.id   AF-A0A355UH92-F1
#
_cell.length_a   1.000
_cell.length_b   1.000
_cell.length_c   1.000
_cell.angle_alpha   90.00
_cell.angle_beta   90.00
_cell.angle_gamma   90.00
#
_symmetry.space_group_name_H-M   'P 1'
#
loop_
_entity.id
_entity.type
_entity.pdbx_description
1 polymer ?
#
loop_
_entity_poly.entity_id
_entity_poly.type
_entity_poly.pdbx_seq_one_letter_code
_entity_poly.pdbx_strand_id
1 'polypeptide(L)'
;MKIYPLLAQKVVVQQILLAGADININQKGSEFNFDDIIKKFSSNDSTPQPEDTTASKWEISLNNITIKQTNITYKDLELNSTWALEDFALNIPSMYFDNKSSDIGINLKFKNGG
;
A
#
# COMPACT_ATOMS: atom_id res chain seq x y z
N MET A 1 16.61 10.96 27.99
CA MET A 1 16.79 11.90 26.85
C MET A 1 16.00 11.34 25.67
N LYS A 2 14.97 12.05 25.17
CA LYS A 2 14.17 11.58 24.03
C LYS A 2 14.82 12.10 22.73
N ILE A 3 15.35 11.19 21.92
CA ILE A 3 15.86 11.51 20.58
C ILE A 3 14.65 11.58 19.64
N TYR A 4 14.54 12.65 18.86
CA TYR A 4 13.45 12.83 17.91
C TYR A 4 13.64 11.90 16.69
N PRO A 5 12.59 11.24 16.17
CA PRO A 5 12.70 10.23 15.11
C PRO A 5 13.49 10.66 13.87
N LEU A 6 13.34 11.92 13.44
CA LEU A 6 14.06 12.47 12.29
C LEU A 6 15.58 12.52 12.50
N LEU A 7 16.03 12.77 13.73
CA LEU A 7 17.46 12.76 14.08
C LEU A 7 18.04 11.35 14.10
N ALA A 8 17.17 10.33 14.19
CA ALA A 8 17.52 8.92 14.12
C ALA A 8 17.31 8.31 12.73
N GLN A 9 17.09 9.15 11.69
CA GLN A 9 16.79 8.70 10.33
C GLN A 9 15.55 7.79 10.30
N LYS A 10 14.53 8.11 11.09
CA LYS A 10 13.27 7.35 11.11
C LYS A 10 12.11 8.22 10.64
N VAL A 11 11.33 7.69 9.72
CA VAL A 11 10.03 8.24 9.34
C VAL A 11 8.95 7.37 9.98
N VAL A 12 8.08 8.01 10.77
CA VAL A 12 6.98 7.32 11.46
C VAL A 12 5.68 7.97 11.04
N VAL A 13 4.86 7.23 10.30
CA VAL A 13 3.46 7.58 10.06
C VAL A 13 2.63 6.94 11.16
N GLN A 14 1.99 7.77 11.98
CA GLN A 14 1.28 7.29 13.18
C GLN A 14 -0.06 6.61 12.86
N GLN A 15 -0.73 7.07 11.81
CA GLN A 15 -2.06 6.60 11.43
C GLN A 15 -2.30 6.86 9.94
N ILE A 16 -2.95 5.90 9.28
CA ILE A 16 -3.51 6.07 7.94
C ILE A 16 -4.99 5.67 8.03
N LEU A 17 -5.90 6.55 7.64
CA LEU A 17 -7.34 6.27 7.65
C LEU A 17 -7.93 6.48 6.25
N LEU A 18 -8.53 5.43 5.71
CA LEU A 18 -9.40 5.48 4.54
C LEU A 18 -10.81 5.07 4.99
N ALA A 19 -11.75 6.02 4.95
CA ALA A 19 -13.12 5.79 5.42
C ALA A 19 -14.13 6.28 4.39
N GLY A 20 -15.16 5.46 4.09
CA GLY A 20 -16.24 5.89 3.21
C GLY A 20 -15.82 6.02 1.74
N ALA A 21 -14.79 5.29 1.31
CA ALA A 21 -14.24 5.42 -0.04
C ALA A 21 -14.94 4.50 -1.04
N ASP A 22 -15.08 4.95 -2.28
CA ASP A 22 -15.52 4.11 -3.41
C ASP A 22 -14.33 3.87 -4.35
N ILE A 23 -13.74 2.69 -4.25
CA ILE A 23 -12.59 2.27 -5.05
C ILE A 23 -13.10 1.59 -6.31
N ASN A 24 -12.68 2.09 -7.48
CA ASN A 24 -13.02 1.51 -8.77
C ASN A 24 -11.76 1.05 -9.49
N ILE A 25 -11.65 -0.27 -9.68
CA ILE A 25 -10.56 -0.93 -10.40
C ILE A 25 -11.11 -1.38 -11.74
N ASN A 26 -10.60 -0.80 -12.82
CA ASN A 26 -10.94 -1.21 -14.18
C ASN A 26 -9.73 -1.88 -14.81
N GLN A 27 -9.91 -3.12 -15.28
CA GLN A 27 -8.91 -3.88 -16.01
C GLN A 27 -9.31 -4.02 -17.47
N LYS A 28 -8.34 -3.88 -18.37
CA LYS A 28 -8.47 -4.23 -19.79
C LYS A 28 -7.25 -5.03 -20.22
N GLY A 29 -7.42 -6.34 -20.38
CA GLY A 29 -6.30 -7.24 -20.68
C GLY A 29 -5.31 -7.23 -19.51
N SER A 30 -4.07 -6.83 -19.77
CA SER A 30 -3.04 -6.68 -18.73
C SER A 30 -2.99 -5.29 -18.09
N GLU A 31 -3.78 -4.33 -18.58
CA GLU A 31 -3.72 -2.94 -18.13
C GLU A 31 -4.77 -2.62 -17.06
N PHE A 32 -4.38 -1.81 -16.08
CA PHE A 32 -5.27 -1.25 -15.07
C PHE A 32 -5.36 0.27 -15.15
N ASN A 33 -6.45 0.84 -14.62
CA ASN A 33 -6.68 2.29 -14.57
C ASN A 33 -5.73 3.08 -13.64
N PHE A 34 -4.75 2.42 -13.02
CA PHE A 34 -3.71 3.01 -12.18
C PHE A 34 -2.29 2.67 -12.66
N ASP A 35 -2.15 2.07 -13.84
CA ASP A 35 -0.85 1.67 -14.39
C ASP A 35 0.11 2.83 -14.57
N ASP A 36 -0.39 4.04 -14.82
CA ASP A 36 0.41 5.26 -14.93
C ASP A 36 1.15 5.57 -13.61
N ILE A 37 0.50 5.39 -12.47
CA ILE A 37 1.10 5.52 -11.14
C ILE A 37 2.20 4.47 -10.97
N ILE A 38 1.90 3.20 -11.28
CA ILE A 38 2.89 2.12 -11.16
C ILE A 38 4.09 2.39 -12.05
N LYS A 39 3.87 2.77 -13.32
CA LYS A 39 4.92 3.11 -14.28
C LYS A 39 5.77 4.28 -13.78
N LYS A 40 5.15 5.32 -13.21
CA LYS A 40 5.85 6.50 -12.67
C LYS A 40 6.79 6.18 -11.50
N PHE A 41 6.44 5.19 -10.69
CA PHE A 41 7.26 4.78 -9.53
C PHE A 41 8.12 3.53 -9.81
N SER A 42 7.91 2.85 -10.95
CA SER A 42 8.74 1.73 -11.43
C SER A 42 9.80 2.18 -12.45
N SER A 43 9.71 3.40 -12.98
CA SER A 43 10.71 3.94 -13.88
C SER A 43 12.03 4.14 -13.13
N ASN A 44 12.92 3.18 -13.33
CA ASN A 44 14.36 3.40 -13.21
C ASN A 44 14.75 4.46 -14.25
N ASP A 45 14.59 5.75 -13.93
CA ASP A 45 15.30 6.84 -14.62
C ASP A 45 16.81 6.70 -14.30
N SER A 46 17.37 5.57 -14.74
CA SER A 46 18.78 5.24 -14.65
C SER A 46 19.46 5.82 -15.87
N THR A 47 19.85 7.09 -15.78
CA THR A 47 21.26 7.31 -16.09
C THR A 47 22.04 6.40 -15.12
N PRO A 48 23.06 5.65 -15.56
CA PRO A 48 23.85 4.84 -14.64
C PRO A 48 24.58 5.79 -13.69
N GLN A 49 23.93 6.15 -12.59
CA GLN A 49 24.57 6.76 -11.45
C GLN A 49 25.38 5.65 -10.78
N PRO A 50 26.63 5.89 -10.38
CA PRO A 50 27.42 4.90 -9.65
C PRO A 50 26.56 4.27 -8.55
N GLU A 51 26.59 2.94 -8.43
CA GLU A 51 25.86 2.23 -7.38
C GLU A 51 26.14 2.91 -6.04
N ASP A 52 25.11 3.51 -5.47
CA ASP A 52 25.19 4.06 -4.14
C ASP A 52 25.26 2.89 -3.17
N THR A 53 26.49 2.48 -2.84
CA THR A 53 26.77 1.43 -1.86
C THR A 53 26.37 1.83 -0.43
N THR A 54 25.89 3.06 -0.21
CA THR A 54 25.24 3.44 1.04
C THR A 54 23.74 3.17 0.95
N ALA A 55 23.34 1.93 1.27
CA ALA A 55 21.94 1.62 1.51
C ALA A 55 21.35 2.68 2.46
N SER A 56 20.26 3.32 2.05
CA SER A 56 19.56 4.33 2.85
C SER A 56 19.35 3.77 4.26
N LYS A 57 19.85 4.48 5.27
CA LYS A 57 19.66 4.15 6.69
C LYS A 57 18.25 4.50 7.20
N TRP A 58 17.38 5.00 6.32
CA TRP A 58 16.05 5.43 6.75
C TRP A 58 15.16 4.24 7.07
N GLU A 59 14.72 4.15 8.32
CA GLU A 59 13.67 3.22 8.74
C GLU A 59 12.31 3.88 8.56
N ILE A 60 11.40 3.24 7.82
CA ILE A 60 10.04 3.74 7.61
C ILE A 60 9.06 2.81 8.31
N SER A 61 8.23 3.38 9.18
CA SER A 61 7.14 2.66 9.85
C SER A 61 5.81 3.31 9.55
N LEU A 62 4.84 2.50 9.13
CA LEU A 62 3.44 2.91 8.95
C LEU A 62 2.62 2.19 10.02
N ASN A 63 1.99 2.94 10.90
CA ASN A 63 1.20 2.39 12.00
C ASN A 63 -0.28 2.69 11.80
N ASN A 64 -1.13 1.84 12.37
CA ASN A 64 -2.57 2.02 12.45
C ASN A 64 -3.20 2.38 11.10
N ILE A 65 -3.08 1.48 10.13
CA ILE A 65 -3.72 1.63 8.82
C ILE A 65 -5.12 1.04 8.93
N THR A 66 -6.12 1.90 8.86
CA THR A 66 -7.53 1.52 8.93
C THR A 66 -8.23 1.86 7.63
N ILE A 67 -8.85 0.85 7.02
CA ILE A 67 -9.83 0.97 5.95
C ILE A 67 -11.18 0.60 6.55
N LYS A 68 -12.23 1.41 6.35
CA LYS A 68 -13.57 1.11 6.84
C LYS A 68 -14.65 1.70 5.95
N GLN A 69 -15.81 1.06 5.88
CA GLN A 69 -16.96 1.58 5.14
C GLN A 69 -16.62 1.87 3.68
N THR A 70 -15.74 1.07 3.09
CA THR A 70 -15.23 1.28 1.74
C THR A 70 -15.90 0.30 0.79
N ASN A 71 -16.40 0.79 -0.34
CA ASN A 71 -16.87 -0.10 -1.40
C ASN A 71 -15.76 -0.25 -2.44
N ILE A 72 -15.53 -1.47 -2.90
CA ILE A 72 -14.53 -1.78 -3.92
C ILE A 72 -15.24 -2.46 -5.08
N THR A 73 -15.20 -1.85 -6.26
CA THR A 73 -15.70 -2.43 -7.50
C THR A 73 -14.52 -2.78 -8.40
N TYR A 74 -14.45 -4.03 -8.81
CA TYR A 74 -13.53 -4.51 -9.84
C TYR A 74 -14.33 -4.83 -11.11
N LYS A 75 -13.86 -4.33 -12.25
CA LYS A 75 -14.46 -4.56 -13.56
C LYS A 75 -13.40 -5.01 -14.55
N ASP A 76 -13.59 -6.19 -15.12
CA ASP A 76 -12.86 -6.66 -16.29
C ASP A 76 -13.63 -6.24 -17.55
N LEU A 77 -13.03 -5.37 -18.35
CA LEU A 77 -13.62 -4.82 -19.56
C LEU A 77 -13.54 -5.76 -20.76
N GLU A 78 -12.63 -6.74 -20.77
CA GLU A 78 -12.52 -7.72 -21.86
C GLU A 78 -13.50 -8.88 -21.65
N LEU A 79 -13.61 -9.36 -20.41
CA LEU A 79 -14.54 -10.42 -20.04
C LEU A 79 -15.95 -9.89 -19.72
N ASN A 80 -16.13 -8.56 -19.70
CA ASN A 80 -17.37 -7.88 -19.29
C ASN A 80 -17.91 -8.41 -17.95
N SER A 81 -17.00 -8.58 -16.99
CA SER A 81 -17.26 -9.14 -15.66
C SER A 81 -17.13 -8.05 -14.60
N THR A 82 -17.96 -8.11 -13.54
CA THR A 82 -17.93 -7.14 -12.44
C THR A 82 -18.09 -7.85 -11.12
N TRP A 83 -17.23 -7.49 -10.17
CA TRP A 83 -17.22 -7.98 -8.80
C TRP A 83 -17.21 -6.79 -7.86
N ALA A 84 -17.91 -6.88 -6.74
CA ALA A 84 -17.97 -5.83 -5.75
C ALA A 84 -17.77 -6.38 -4.33
N LEU A 85 -17.08 -5.61 -3.50
CA LEU A 85 -17.00 -5.76 -2.06
C LEU A 85 -17.62 -4.52 -1.44
N GLU A 86 -18.72 -4.70 -0.70
CA GLU A 86 -19.40 -3.62 0.01
C GLU A 86 -18.98 -3.60 1.48
N ASP A 87 -18.93 -2.39 2.06
CA ASP A 87 -18.56 -2.17 3.48
C ASP A 87 -17.24 -2.88 3.88
N PHE A 88 -16.26 -2.86 2.97
CA PHE A 88 -14.94 -3.42 3.23
C PHE A 88 -14.26 -2.68 4.38
N ALA A 89 -13.74 -3.48 5.30
CA ALA A 89 -12.97 -3.00 6.43
C ALA A 89 -11.70 -3.85 6.61
N LEU A 90 -10.59 -3.16 6.85
CA LEU A 90 -9.29 -3.76 7.09
C LEU A 90 -8.55 -2.94 8.14
N ASN A 91 -7.88 -3.63 9.06
CA ASN A 91 -7.00 -2.99 10.02
C ASN A 91 -5.63 -3.66 9.99
N ILE A 92 -4.61 -2.89 9.63
CA ILE A 92 -3.21 -3.33 9.65
C ILE A 92 -2.54 -2.59 10.82
N PRO A 93 -2.11 -3.31 11.87
CA PRO A 93 -1.52 -2.68 13.06
C PRO A 93 -0.25 -1.89 12.74
N SER A 94 0.62 -2.46 11.92
CA SER A 94 1.89 -1.85 11.54
C SER A 94 2.46 -2.49 10.27
N MET A 95 3.14 -1.70 9.47
CA MET A 95 4.01 -2.13 8.38
C MET A 95 5.39 -1.51 8.60
N TYR A 96 6.42 -2.34 8.50
CA TYR A 96 7.81 -1.91 8.61
C TYR A 96 8.49 -2.11 7.26
N PHE A 97 9.14 -1.06 6.79
CA PHE A 97 9.99 -1.11 5.61
C PHE A 97 11.41 -0.88 6.09
N ASP A 98 12.19 -1.96 6.09
CA ASP A 98 13.64 -1.88 6.15
C ASP A 98 14.21 -2.16 4.75
N ASN A 99 15.53 -1.99 4.62
CA ASN A 99 16.25 -2.16 3.37
C ASN A 99 16.36 -3.64 2.90
N LYS A 100 15.62 -4.58 3.51
CA LYS A 100 15.73 -6.02 3.23
C LYS A 100 14.40 -6.79 3.21
N SER A 101 13.34 -6.29 3.84
CA SER A 101 12.03 -6.97 3.90
C SER A 101 10.89 -6.03 4.26
N SER A 102 9.68 -6.34 3.79
CA SER A 102 8.43 -5.78 4.29
C SER A 102 7.63 -6.89 4.97
N ASP A 103 7.32 -6.74 6.25
CA ASP A 103 6.42 -7.64 6.98
C ASP A 103 5.06 -6.94 7.19
N ILE A 104 3.98 -7.62 6.79
CA ILE A 104 2.61 -7.11 6.87
C ILE A 104 1.82 -8.04 7.80
N GLY A 105 1.56 -7.59 9.03
CA GLY A 105 0.69 -8.29 9.96
C GLY A 105 -0.79 -8.13 9.59
N ILE A 106 -1.32 -8.96 8.69
CA ILE A 106 -2.75 -8.97 8.34
C ILE A 106 -3.51 -9.97 9.23
N ASN A 107 -4.49 -9.49 10.01
CA ASN A 107 -5.43 -10.36 10.74
C ASN A 107 -6.79 -10.34 10.03
N LEU A 108 -7.14 -11.40 9.31
CA LEU A 108 -8.42 -11.55 8.64
C LEU A 108 -9.42 -12.27 9.55
N LYS A 109 -10.55 -11.63 9.86
CA LYS A 109 -11.66 -12.24 10.61
C LYS A 109 -12.89 -12.31 9.71
N PHE A 110 -13.33 -13.52 9.36
CA PHE A 110 -14.52 -13.74 8.55
C PHE A 110 -15.74 -13.99 9.46
N LYS A 111 -16.89 -13.39 9.12
CA LYS A 111 -18.09 -13.42 9.97
C LYS A 111 -18.81 -14.78 9.97
N ASN A 112 -18.50 -15.67 9.03
CA ASN A 112 -18.85 -17.09 9.02
C ASN A 112 -17.81 -17.76 8.12
N GLY A 113 -17.27 -18.93 8.50
CA GLY A 113 -16.21 -19.62 7.77
C GLY A 113 -16.46 -19.64 6.25
N GLY A 114 -15.41 -19.36 5.48
CA GLY A 114 -15.44 -19.12 4.04
C GLY A 114 -15.81 -20.32 3.18
#